data_AF-A0A1F8PY50-F1
#
_entry.id   AF-A0A1F8PY50-F1
#
_cell.length_a   1.000
_cell.length_b   1.000
_cell.length_c   1.000
_cell.angle_alpha   90.00
_cell.angle_beta   90.00
_cell.angle_gamma   90.00
#
_symmetry.space_group_name_H-M   'P 1'
#
loop_
_entity.id
_entity.type
_entity.pdbx_description
1 polymer ?
#
loop_
_entity_poly.entity_id
_entity_poly.type
_entity_poly.pdbx_seq_one_letter_code
_entity_poly.pdbx_strand_id
1 'polypeptide(L)'
;MNKWGFSTVWGGYTPFTAEDIAALIAEQGPTQMDSLVRQVSRLWGYSRGGDSIRVNIIDAARRAERDHKVRIAGRPAFVYPVANCPGTIRITESGDQRDPDEIPLEEYHLALWLAVSVSGGSVEVQDAQRIGAGLLGFQRLTANLTDRFREAINQSTQIESSPYSNVDSPLILDGDRLVMK
;
A
#
# COMPACT_ATOMS: atom_id res chain seq x y z
N MET A 1 10.61 -18.15 -20.03
CA MET A 1 9.45 -17.29 -19.68
C MET A 1 9.38 -17.22 -18.17
N ASN A 2 9.37 -16.02 -17.59
CA ASN A 2 9.03 -15.87 -16.17
C ASN A 2 7.52 -16.17 -15.97
N LYS A 3 7.06 -16.26 -14.71
CA LYS A 3 5.65 -16.54 -14.34
C LYS A 3 4.63 -15.63 -15.07
N TRP A 4 5.10 -14.50 -15.59
CA TRP A 4 4.33 -13.45 -16.25
C TRP A 4 4.39 -13.47 -17.78
N GLY A 5 5.06 -14.46 -18.39
CA GLY A 5 5.12 -14.58 -19.85
C GLY A 5 6.03 -13.57 -20.55
N PHE A 6 6.86 -12.82 -19.81
CA PHE A 6 7.76 -11.84 -20.43
C PHE A 6 8.91 -12.51 -21.18
N SER A 7 9.12 -12.09 -22.43
CA SER A 7 10.24 -12.49 -23.27
C SER A 7 11.48 -11.71 -22.87
N THR A 8 12.45 -12.40 -22.25
CA THR A 8 13.82 -11.88 -22.14
C THR A 8 14.47 -11.96 -23.52
N VAL A 9 14.43 -10.86 -24.27
CA VAL A 9 15.19 -10.74 -25.51
C VAL A 9 16.67 -10.66 -25.13
N TRP A 10 17.44 -11.66 -25.53
CA TRP A 10 18.89 -11.67 -25.35
C TRP A 10 19.49 -10.49 -26.11
N GLY A 11 20.00 -9.49 -25.38
CA GLY A 11 20.76 -8.36 -25.93
C GLY A 11 20.00 -7.06 -26.18
N GLY A 12 18.72 -6.96 -25.79
CA GLY A 12 17.92 -5.73 -25.96
C GLY A 12 17.22 -5.31 -24.67
N TYR A 13 17.29 -4.02 -24.34
CA TYR A 13 16.48 -3.42 -23.28
C TYR A 13 15.00 -3.52 -23.66
N THR A 14 14.23 -4.38 -22.98
CA THR A 14 12.77 -4.35 -23.10
C THR A 14 12.25 -3.29 -22.13
N PRO A 15 11.66 -2.17 -22.61
CA PRO A 15 11.08 -1.17 -21.73
C PRO A 15 9.91 -1.76 -20.95
N PHE A 16 9.83 -1.45 -19.65
CA PHE A 16 8.65 -1.76 -18.83
C PHE A 16 7.43 -1.06 -19.43
N THR A 17 6.34 -1.80 -19.58
CA THR A 17 5.10 -1.24 -20.10
C THR A 17 4.19 -0.79 -18.95
N ALA A 18 3.23 0.06 -19.28
CA ALA A 18 2.20 0.47 -18.32
C ALA A 18 1.36 -0.72 -17.86
N GLU A 19 1.14 -1.68 -18.76
CA GLU A 19 0.44 -2.94 -18.51
C GLU A 19 1.16 -3.81 -17.47
N ASP A 20 2.49 -3.91 -17.57
CA ASP A 20 3.29 -4.72 -16.63
C ASP A 20 3.19 -4.17 -15.20
N ILE A 21 3.28 -2.83 -15.07
CA ILE A 21 3.12 -2.16 -13.78
C ILE A 21 1.70 -2.35 -13.24
N ALA A 22 0.68 -2.18 -14.09
CA ALA A 22 -0.71 -2.34 -13.67
C ALA A 22 -1.02 -3.78 -13.21
N ALA A 23 -0.54 -4.79 -13.94
CA ALA A 23 -0.73 -6.20 -13.58
C ALA A 23 -0.05 -6.55 -12.25
N LEU A 24 1.18 -6.06 -12.05
CA LEU A 24 1.93 -6.25 -10.81
C LEU A 24 1.20 -5.62 -9.61
N ILE A 25 0.76 -4.38 -9.76
CA ILE A 25 0.05 -3.64 -8.71
C ILE A 25 -1.34 -4.23 -8.45
N ALA A 26 -2.01 -4.79 -9.47
CA ALA A 26 -3.28 -5.48 -9.29
C ALA A 26 -3.15 -6.78 -8.46
N GLU A 27 -2.06 -7.55 -8.65
CA GLU A 27 -1.81 -8.77 -7.86
C GLU A 27 -1.31 -8.43 -6.44
N GLN A 28 -0.42 -7.44 -6.31
CA GLN A 28 0.28 -7.17 -5.06
C GLN A 28 -0.36 -6.11 -4.17
N GLY A 29 -1.28 -5.31 -4.71
CA GLY A 29 -1.87 -4.18 -4.00
C GLY A 29 -0.95 -2.94 -3.96
N PRO A 30 -1.29 -1.97 -3.10
CA PRO A 30 -0.55 -0.72 -3.00
C PRO A 30 0.93 -0.94 -2.69
N THR A 31 1.80 -0.29 -3.45
CA THR A 31 3.26 -0.44 -3.32
C THR A 31 3.94 0.91 -3.39
N GLN A 32 4.86 1.18 -2.46
CA GLN A 32 5.68 2.39 -2.48
C GLN A 32 6.53 2.42 -3.76
N MET A 33 6.68 3.58 -4.39
CA MET A 33 7.39 3.73 -5.68
C MET A 33 8.81 3.16 -5.64
N ASP A 34 9.55 3.38 -4.55
CA ASP A 34 10.91 2.85 -4.41
C ASP A 34 10.92 1.32 -4.29
N SER A 35 9.96 0.74 -3.57
CA SER A 35 9.80 -0.70 -3.43
C SER A 35 9.36 -1.34 -4.76
N LEU A 36 8.49 -0.67 -5.53
CA LEU A 36 8.12 -1.05 -6.89
C LEU A 36 9.37 -1.12 -7.79
N VAL A 37 10.23 -0.10 -7.76
CA VAL A 37 11.48 -0.08 -8.52
C VAL A 37 12.38 -1.28 -8.15
N ARG A 38 12.54 -1.56 -6.84
CA ARG A 38 13.35 -2.71 -6.38
C ARG A 38 12.76 -4.05 -6.82
N GLN A 39 11.45 -4.23 -6.67
CA GLN A 39 10.75 -5.47 -7.02
C GLN A 39 10.80 -5.73 -8.53
N VAL A 40 10.48 -4.73 -9.34
CA VAL A 40 10.55 -4.82 -10.81
C VAL A 40 11.99 -5.05 -11.26
N SER A 41 12.98 -4.37 -10.67
CA SER A 41 14.39 -4.64 -11.00
C SER A 41 14.79 -6.09 -10.71
N ARG A 42 14.38 -6.63 -9.55
CA ARG A 42 14.65 -8.03 -9.16
C ARG A 42 13.95 -9.04 -10.07
N LEU A 43 12.67 -8.85 -10.35
CA LEU A 43 11.86 -9.75 -11.17
C LEU A 43 12.40 -9.91 -12.61
N TRP A 44 13.09 -8.89 -13.12
CA TRP A 44 13.71 -8.89 -14.45
C TRP A 44 15.22 -9.17 -14.43
N GLY A 45 15.78 -9.57 -13.28
CA GLY A 45 17.19 -9.99 -13.16
C GLY A 45 18.20 -8.84 -13.21
N TYR A 46 17.76 -7.59 -13.02
CA TYR A 46 18.67 -6.45 -12.92
C TYR A 46 19.31 -6.43 -11.52
N SER A 47 20.57 -6.86 -11.45
CA SER A 47 21.36 -6.88 -10.20
C SER A 47 21.72 -5.48 -9.70
N ARG A 48 21.75 -4.49 -10.59
CA ARG A 48 21.92 -3.07 -10.29
C ARG A 48 20.91 -2.27 -11.12
N GLY A 49 19.83 -1.82 -10.49
CA GLY A 49 18.95 -0.82 -11.08
C GLY A 49 19.67 0.52 -11.15
N GLY A 50 20.43 0.77 -12.21
CA GLY A 50 20.99 2.11 -12.45
C GLY A 50 19.87 3.14 -12.68
N ASP A 51 20.21 4.42 -12.62
CA ASP A 51 19.23 5.53 -12.73
C ASP A 51 18.31 5.40 -13.94
N SER A 52 18.81 4.87 -15.06
CA SER A 52 17.99 4.63 -16.26
C SER A 52 16.86 3.62 -16.03
N ILE A 53 17.12 2.50 -15.34
CA ILE A 53 16.08 1.50 -15.02
C ILE A 53 15.03 2.12 -14.10
N ARG A 54 15.49 2.87 -13.09
CA ARG A 54 14.60 3.59 -12.17
C ARG A 54 13.69 4.56 -12.91
N VAL A 55 14.26 5.41 -13.78
CA VAL A 55 13.50 6.38 -14.59
C VAL A 55 12.46 5.66 -15.44
N ASN A 56 12.85 4.57 -16.11
CA ASN A 56 11.94 3.83 -16.97
C ASN A 56 10.79 3.17 -16.22
N ILE A 57 11.03 2.63 -15.02
CA ILE A 57 9.96 2.06 -14.17
C ILE A 57 9.00 3.17 -13.70
N ILE A 58 9.55 4.31 -13.27
CA ILE A 58 8.75 5.47 -12.84
C ILE A 58 7.91 6.01 -14.01
N ASP A 59 8.49 6.11 -15.20
CA ASP A 59 7.79 6.57 -16.40
C ASP A 59 6.71 5.59 -16.84
N ALA A 60 6.96 4.29 -16.73
CA ALA A 60 5.95 3.25 -16.96
C ALA A 60 4.80 3.36 -15.95
N ALA A 61 5.09 3.58 -14.66
CA ALA A 61 4.07 3.78 -13.63
C ALA A 61 3.25 5.05 -13.88
N ARG A 62 3.90 6.16 -14.25
CA ARG A 62 3.22 7.42 -14.62
C ARG A 62 2.41 7.28 -15.90
N ARG A 63 2.85 6.44 -16.85
CA ARG A 63 2.07 6.13 -18.04
C ARG A 63 0.84 5.31 -17.69
N ALA A 64 0.99 4.30 -16.84
CA ALA A 64 -0.13 3.53 -16.31
C ALA A 64 -1.12 4.42 -15.57
N GLU A 65 -0.66 5.44 -14.85
CA GLU A 65 -1.52 6.43 -14.21
C GLU A 65 -2.29 7.27 -15.24
N ARG A 66 -1.60 7.82 -16.26
CA ARG A 66 -2.25 8.57 -17.34
C ARG A 66 -3.26 7.74 -18.14
N ASP A 67 -2.99 6.45 -18.28
CA ASP A 67 -3.87 5.49 -18.94
C ASP A 67 -5.01 4.99 -18.01
N HIS A 68 -5.12 5.52 -16.79
CA HIS A 68 -6.11 5.12 -15.78
C HIS A 68 -6.07 3.61 -15.44
N LYS A 69 -4.88 2.99 -15.43
CA LYS A 69 -4.65 1.59 -15.04
C LYS A 69 -4.16 1.46 -13.60
N VAL A 70 -3.45 2.47 -13.12
CA VAL A 70 -3.03 2.63 -11.72
C VAL A 70 -3.30 4.06 -11.27
N ARG A 71 -3.08 4.33 -9.99
CA ARG A 71 -3.10 5.69 -9.42
C ARG A 71 -1.84 5.91 -8.60
N ILE A 72 -1.27 7.11 -8.62
CA ILE A 72 -0.13 7.47 -7.79
C ILE A 72 -0.55 8.54 -6.78
N ALA A 73 -0.31 8.30 -5.49
CA ALA A 73 -0.68 9.25 -4.43
C ALA A 73 0.20 9.12 -3.19
N GLY A 74 0.02 10.06 -2.26
CA GLY A 74 0.73 10.08 -0.97
C GLY A 74 2.15 10.64 -1.04
N ARG A 75 2.75 10.82 0.14
CA ARG A 75 4.16 11.16 0.34
C ARG A 75 4.70 10.30 1.49
N PRO A 76 5.61 9.34 1.24
CA PRO A 76 6.19 8.98 -0.06
C PRO A 76 5.15 8.48 -1.07
N ALA A 77 5.47 8.51 -2.37
CA ALA A 77 4.52 8.14 -3.41
C ALA A 77 4.25 6.63 -3.42
N PHE A 78 2.98 6.25 -3.40
CA PHE A 78 2.47 4.89 -3.54
C PHE A 78 1.74 4.73 -4.87
N VAL A 79 1.87 3.55 -5.47
CA VAL A 79 1.15 3.14 -6.68
C VAL A 79 0.02 2.19 -6.27
N TYR A 80 -1.20 2.54 -6.61
CA TYR A 80 -2.43 1.84 -6.26
C TYR A 80 -3.08 1.21 -7.50
N PRO A 81 -3.70 0.03 -7.38
CA PRO A 81 -4.53 -0.53 -8.44
C PRO A 81 -5.80 0.31 -8.67
N VAL A 82 -6.32 0.32 -9.90
CA VAL A 82 -7.60 1.01 -10.22
C VAL A 82 -8.81 0.15 -9.86
N ALA A 83 -8.72 -1.18 -10.01
CA ALA A 83 -9.81 -2.12 -9.77
C ALA A 83 -9.95 -2.58 -8.31
N ASN A 84 -8.99 -2.25 -7.43
CA ASN A 84 -9.17 -2.43 -5.98
C ASN A 84 -9.42 -1.05 -5.37
N CYS A 85 -10.71 -0.84 -5.10
CA CYS A 85 -11.18 0.25 -4.28
C CYS A 85 -10.39 0.34 -2.96
N PRO A 86 -10.22 1.55 -2.43
CA PRO A 86 -9.47 1.79 -1.22
C PRO A 86 -10.15 1.10 -0.04
N GLY A 87 -9.40 0.25 0.65
CA GLY A 87 -9.96 -0.58 1.71
C GLY A 87 -9.65 -2.08 1.58
N THR A 88 -8.68 -2.48 0.77
CA THR A 88 -8.13 -3.84 0.88
C THR A 88 -6.81 -3.75 1.63
N ILE A 89 -6.84 -4.07 2.92
CA ILE A 89 -5.63 -4.51 3.61
C ILE A 89 -5.10 -5.68 2.79
N ARG A 90 -3.86 -5.57 2.33
CA ARG A 90 -3.19 -6.73 1.76
C ARG A 90 -3.00 -7.73 2.90
N ILE A 91 -3.82 -8.78 2.91
CA ILE A 91 -3.65 -9.91 3.81
C ILE A 91 -2.46 -10.69 3.26
N THR A 92 -1.28 -10.48 3.85
CA THR A 92 -0.08 -11.26 3.52
C THR A 92 -0.21 -12.64 4.16
N GLU A 93 -0.01 -13.69 3.36
CA GLU A 93 0.17 -15.04 3.89
C GLU A 93 1.46 -15.09 4.74
N SER A 94 1.40 -15.83 5.86
CA SER A 94 2.44 -15.89 6.90
C SER A 94 3.87 -16.02 6.34
N GLY A 95 4.67 -14.96 6.48
CA GLY A 95 6.11 -14.96 6.21
C GLY A 95 6.65 -13.72 5.50
N ASP A 96 5.80 -12.99 4.76
CA ASP A 96 6.16 -11.77 4.03
C ASP A 96 5.76 -10.53 4.83
N GLN A 97 6.58 -10.15 5.81
CA GLN A 97 6.34 -8.93 6.60
C GLN A 97 6.85 -7.71 5.84
N ARG A 98 5.94 -6.81 5.45
CA ARG A 98 6.28 -5.49 4.92
C ARG A 98 6.92 -4.65 6.02
N ASP A 99 7.85 -3.79 5.64
CA ASP A 99 8.31 -2.74 6.53
C ASP A 99 7.12 -1.80 6.84
N PRO A 100 6.90 -1.36 8.08
CA PRO A 100 5.85 -0.38 8.41
C PRO A 100 5.84 0.87 7.51
N ASP A 101 7.01 1.31 7.05
CA ASP A 101 7.13 2.49 6.19
C ASP A 101 6.72 2.23 4.73
N GLU A 102 6.62 0.95 4.35
CA GLU A 102 6.15 0.49 3.03
C GLU A 102 4.64 0.24 3.00
N ILE A 103 3.92 0.53 4.08
CA ILE A 103 2.46 0.43 4.16
C ILE A 103 1.86 1.85 4.07
N PRO A 104 0.92 2.10 3.14
CA PRO A 104 0.26 3.39 3.01
C PRO A 104 -0.63 3.69 4.23
N LEU A 105 -0.75 4.96 4.61
CA LEU A 105 -1.54 5.38 5.78
C LEU A 105 -3.02 4.99 5.67
N GLU A 106 -3.54 4.90 4.45
CA GLU A 106 -4.90 4.44 4.20
C GLU A 106 -5.13 2.97 4.62
N GLU A 107 -4.12 2.11 4.50
CA GLU A 107 -4.20 0.72 5.00
C GLU A 107 -4.19 0.68 6.54
N TYR A 108 -3.40 1.55 7.20
CA TYR A 108 -3.42 1.69 8.66
C TYR A 108 -4.78 2.20 9.15
N HIS A 109 -5.33 3.21 8.48
CA HIS A 109 -6.64 3.76 8.81
C HIS A 109 -7.73 2.69 8.67
N LEU A 110 -7.75 1.95 7.56
CA LEU A 110 -8.71 0.85 7.38
C LEU A 110 -8.54 -0.24 8.44
N ALA A 111 -7.30 -0.60 8.80
CA ALA A 111 -7.05 -1.60 9.82
C ALA A 111 -7.62 -1.19 11.18
N LEU A 112 -7.50 0.10 11.55
CA LEU A 112 -8.15 0.64 12.75
C LEU A 112 -9.67 0.65 12.62
N TRP A 113 -10.19 0.99 11.44
CA TRP A 113 -11.64 1.03 11.20
C TRP A 113 -12.26 -0.35 11.34
N LEU A 114 -11.64 -1.37 10.75
CA LEU A 114 -12.05 -2.77 10.91
C LEU A 114 -11.97 -3.22 12.36
N ALA A 115 -10.88 -2.86 13.06
CA ALA A 115 -10.73 -3.18 14.49
C ALA A 115 -11.89 -2.61 15.33
N VAL A 116 -12.25 -1.34 15.11
CA VAL A 116 -13.36 -0.70 15.83
C VAL A 116 -14.69 -1.32 15.44
N SER A 117 -14.89 -1.64 14.16
CA SER A 117 -16.10 -2.25 13.63
C SER A 117 -16.37 -3.62 14.27
N VAL A 118 -15.35 -4.49 14.35
CA VAL A 118 -15.49 -5.82 14.95
C VAL A 118 -15.65 -5.79 16.47
N SER A 119 -15.19 -4.72 17.13
CA SER A 119 -15.37 -4.49 18.57
C SER A 119 -16.70 -3.83 18.93
N GLY A 120 -17.62 -3.64 17.98
CA GLY A 120 -18.95 -3.09 18.23
C GLY A 120 -19.02 -1.56 18.18
N GLY A 121 -18.10 -0.91 17.46
CA GLY A 121 -18.14 0.53 17.16
C GLY A 121 -17.35 1.42 18.12
N SER A 122 -16.78 0.87 19.20
CA SER A 122 -15.87 1.59 20.09
C SER A 122 -14.86 0.65 20.76
N VAL A 123 -13.59 1.03 20.75
CA VAL A 123 -12.50 0.22 21.32
C VAL A 123 -11.40 1.14 21.88
N GLU A 124 -10.65 0.68 22.88
CA GLU A 124 -9.47 1.40 23.36
C GLU A 124 -8.45 1.54 22.22
N VAL A 125 -7.81 2.71 22.10
CA VAL A 125 -6.83 2.98 21.03
C VAL A 125 -5.75 1.91 20.98
N GLN A 126 -5.21 1.50 22.14
CA GLN A 126 -4.13 0.51 22.18
C GLN A 126 -4.59 -0.86 21.67
N ASP A 127 -5.82 -1.27 22.00
CA ASP A 127 -6.37 -2.54 21.52
C ASP A 127 -6.73 -2.48 20.04
N ALA A 128 -7.26 -1.35 19.55
CA ALA A 128 -7.48 -1.12 18.13
C ALA A 128 -6.17 -1.25 17.33
N GLN A 129 -5.08 -0.67 17.84
CA GLN A 129 -3.76 -0.77 17.23
C GLN A 129 -3.23 -2.20 17.23
N ARG A 130 -3.44 -2.97 18.31
CA ARG A 130 -3.05 -4.39 18.36
C ARG A 130 -3.82 -5.23 17.35
N ILE A 131 -5.15 -5.07 17.28
CA ILE A 131 -6.00 -5.77 16.31
C ILE A 131 -5.60 -5.38 14.89
N GLY A 132 -5.47 -4.08 14.62
CA GLY A 132 -5.04 -3.54 13.34
C GLY A 132 -3.65 -4.03 12.91
N ALA A 133 -2.69 -4.10 13.83
CA ALA A 133 -1.37 -4.66 13.58
C ALA A 133 -1.47 -6.14 13.15
N GLY A 134 -2.34 -6.91 13.81
CA GLY A 134 -2.64 -8.29 13.44
C GLY A 134 -3.24 -8.41 12.04
N LEU A 135 -4.17 -7.53 11.67
CA LEU A 135 -4.76 -7.49 10.31
C LEU A 135 -3.71 -7.19 9.23
N LEU A 136 -2.72 -6.35 9.54
CA LEU A 136 -1.60 -6.03 8.66
C LEU A 136 -0.48 -7.10 8.66
N GLY A 137 -0.66 -8.20 9.39
CA GLY A 137 0.31 -9.32 9.45
C GLY A 137 1.44 -9.16 10.48
N PHE A 138 1.39 -8.14 11.33
CA PHE A 138 2.38 -7.95 12.39
C PHE A 138 2.02 -8.71 13.66
N GLN A 139 2.99 -9.43 14.22
CA GLN A 139 2.81 -10.19 15.47
C GLN A 139 2.94 -9.33 16.72
N ARG A 140 3.63 -8.18 16.63
CA ARG A 140 3.94 -7.31 17.76
C ARG A 140 3.71 -5.86 17.39
N LEU A 141 3.11 -5.12 18.32
CA LEU A 141 2.99 -3.67 18.21
C LEU A 141 4.32 -3.04 18.66
N THR A 142 5.05 -2.48 17.71
CA THR A 142 6.32 -1.75 17.95
C THR A 142 6.05 -0.25 18.03
N ALA A 143 7.04 0.53 18.51
CA ALA A 143 6.94 1.98 18.55
C ALA A 143 6.68 2.58 17.16
N ASN A 144 7.37 2.10 16.12
CA ASN A 144 7.14 2.54 14.73
C ASN A 144 5.68 2.28 14.31
N LEU A 145 5.15 1.07 14.52
CA LEU A 145 3.76 0.77 14.17
C LEU A 145 2.77 1.65 14.92
N THR A 146 2.99 1.89 16.22
CA THR A 146 2.17 2.82 17.02
C THR A 146 2.18 4.23 16.44
N ASP A 147 3.35 4.72 16.01
CA ASP A 147 3.47 6.05 15.41
C ASP A 147 2.76 6.13 14.05
N ARG A 148 2.88 5.10 13.20
CA ARG A 148 2.16 5.01 11.92
C ARG A 148 0.64 4.96 12.10
N PHE A 149 0.14 4.22 13.09
CA PHE A 149 -1.28 4.24 13.44
C PHE A 149 -1.73 5.61 13.94
N ARG A 150 -0.93 6.27 14.77
CA ARG A 150 -1.25 7.63 15.25
C ARG A 150 -1.28 8.63 14.10
N GLU A 151 -0.35 8.52 13.15
CA GLU A 151 -0.33 9.35 11.95
C GLU A 151 -1.60 9.13 11.11
N ALA A 152 -2.02 7.88 10.92
CA ALA A 152 -3.25 7.53 10.20
C ALA A 152 -4.52 8.05 10.91
N ILE A 153 -4.54 8.09 12.24
CA ILE A 153 -5.63 8.72 13.01
C ILE A 153 -5.62 10.23 12.80
N ASN A 154 -4.46 10.88 12.90
CA ASN A 154 -4.34 12.34 12.76
C ASN A 154 -4.67 12.82 11.34
N GLN A 155 -4.41 11.98 10.34
CA GLN A 155 -4.71 12.28 8.94
C GLN A 155 -6.07 11.74 8.49
N SER A 156 -6.89 11.17 9.38
CA SER A 156 -8.18 10.55 9.03
C SER A 156 -9.06 11.48 8.19
N THR A 157 -9.21 12.74 8.57
CA THR A 157 -10.02 13.72 7.82
C THR A 157 -9.47 13.99 6.41
N GLN A 158 -8.14 13.97 6.23
CA GLN A 158 -7.52 14.13 4.91
C GLN A 158 -7.67 12.85 4.07
N ILE A 159 -7.53 11.69 4.72
CA ILE A 159 -7.77 10.37 4.14
C ILE A 159 -9.23 10.24 3.70
N GLU A 160 -10.19 10.72 4.49
CA GLU A 160 -11.64 10.73 4.21
C GLU A 160 -12.01 11.68 3.06
N SER A 161 -11.35 12.84 2.98
CA SER A 161 -11.52 13.78 1.86
C SER A 161 -10.83 13.30 0.58
N SER A 162 -10.05 12.23 0.68
CA SER A 162 -9.46 11.58 -0.47
C SER A 162 -10.61 11.00 -1.30
N PRO A 163 -10.72 11.31 -2.61
CA PRO A 163 -11.65 10.61 -3.50
C PRO A 163 -11.29 9.11 -3.66
N TYR A 164 -10.35 8.65 -2.83
CA TYR A 164 -9.74 7.34 -2.75
C TYR A 164 -9.81 6.81 -1.31
N SER A 165 -10.79 7.22 -0.50
CA SER A 165 -11.30 6.40 0.59
C SER A 165 -12.76 6.12 0.29
N ASN A 166 -13.12 4.86 0.06
CA ASN A 166 -14.54 4.45 0.12
C ASN A 166 -15.00 4.25 1.58
N VAL A 167 -14.14 4.63 2.52
CA VAL A 167 -14.40 4.61 3.95
C VAL A 167 -15.02 5.98 4.29
N ASP A 168 -16.31 6.13 3.97
CA ASP A 168 -17.15 7.18 4.56
C ASP A 168 -17.37 6.82 6.04
N SER A 169 -16.31 6.77 6.84
CA SER A 169 -16.41 6.30 8.22
C SER A 169 -15.38 6.97 9.11
N PRO A 170 -15.73 8.13 9.67
CA PRO A 170 -14.82 8.87 10.51
C PRO A 170 -14.47 8.05 11.75
N LEU A 171 -13.17 7.81 11.92
CA LEU A 171 -12.64 7.40 13.21
C LEU A 171 -12.42 8.65 14.05
N ILE A 172 -13.13 8.73 15.17
CA ILE A 172 -12.97 9.81 16.14
C ILE A 172 -12.23 9.28 17.35
N LEU A 173 -11.26 10.06 17.81
CA LEU A 173 -10.64 9.88 19.10
C LEU A 173 -11.54 10.52 20.19
N ASP A 174 -12.13 9.69 21.05
CA ASP A 174 -12.89 10.10 22.23
C ASP A 174 -12.11 9.68 23.48
N GLY A 175 -11.29 10.60 24.00
CA GLY A 175 -10.35 10.31 25.08
C GLY A 175 -9.31 9.28 24.66
N ASP A 176 -9.33 8.11 25.30
CA ASP A 176 -8.47 6.95 25.03
C ASP A 176 -9.12 5.91 24.11
N ARG A 177 -10.29 6.21 23.55
CA ARG A 177 -11.05 5.30 22.69
C ARG A 177 -11.10 5.80 21.25
N LEU A 178 -11.08 4.85 20.33
CA LEU A 178 -11.48 5.06 18.94
C LEU A 178 -12.93 4.67 18.78
N VAL A 179 -13.71 5.55 18.17
CA VAL A 179 -15.14 5.38 17.95
C VAL A 179 -15.45 5.62 16.48
N MET A 180 -16.34 4.80 15.92
CA MET A 180 -16.91 5.05 14.59
C MET A 180 -17.99 6.11 14.70
N LYS A 181 -17.92 7.13 13.85
CA LYS A 181 -18.98 8.13 13.71
C LYS A 181 -20.07 7.67 12.76
#